data_AF-X1FNX3-F1
#
_entry.id   AF-X1FNX3-F1
#
_cell.length_a   1.000
_cell.length_b   1.000
_cell.length_c   1.000
_cell.angle_alpha   90.00
_cell.angle_beta   90.00
_cell.angle_gamma   90.00
#
_symmetry.space_group_name_H-M   'P 1'
#
loop_
_entity.id
_entity.type
_entity.pdbx_description
1 polymer ?
#
loop_
_entity_poly.entity_id
_entity_poly.type
_entity_poly.pdbx_seq_one_letter_code
_entity_poly.pdbx_strand_id
1 'polypeptide(L)' 'TRTPVTLPMRITDELTKLIGSYLKPGKRNICVVTHIEGASEVTPELNEAVMKFRRQGIYVYNQLVYTLETSRRFQNVA' A
#
# COMPACT_ATOMS: atom_id res chain seq x y z
N THR A 1 6.91 2.40 -1.07
CA THR A 1 7.40 1.69 0.14
C THR A 1 6.79 0.31 0.19
N ARG A 2 7.58 -0.72 0.48
CA ARG A 2 7.10 -2.11 0.61
C ARG A 2 6.63 -2.46 2.03
N THR A 3 6.69 -1.50 2.97
CA THR A 3 6.29 -1.70 4.37
C THR A 3 4.91 -2.33 4.55
N PRO A 4 3.84 -1.96 3.80
CA PRO A 4 2.55 -2.63 3.93
C PRO A 4 2.57 -4.13 3.65
N VAL A 5 3.53 -4.59 2.83
CA VAL A 5 3.71 -6.00 2.46
C VAL A 5 4.61 -6.72 3.46
N THR A 6 5.78 -6.17 3.77
CA THR A 6 6.81 -6.89 4.54
C THR A 6 6.73 -6.66 6.05
N LEU A 7 6.16 -5.53 6.48
CA LEU A 7 6.08 -5.11 7.89
C LEU A 7 4.75 -4.38 8.17
N PRO A 8 3.58 -5.03 7.97
CA PRO A 8 2.28 -4.38 8.08
C PRO A 8 2.02 -3.78 9.48
N MET A 9 2.56 -4.39 10.54
CA MET A 9 2.46 -3.88 11.92
C MET A 9 3.16 -2.53 12.15
N ARG A 10 3.97 -2.05 11.19
CA ARG A 10 4.55 -0.70 11.23
C ARG A 10 3.58 0.38 10.79
N ILE A 11 2.45 0.00 10.19
CA ILE A 11 1.38 0.91 9.82
C ILE A 11 0.39 1.03 11.00
N THR A 12 0.72 1.91 11.94
CA THR A 12 -0.12 2.21 13.11
C THR A 12 -1.13 3.32 12.81
N ASP A 13 -2.19 3.42 13.61
CA ASP A 13 -3.18 4.50 13.46
C ASP A 13 -2.58 5.89 13.73
N GLU A 14 -1.61 5.99 14.63
CA GLU A 14 -0.89 7.24 14.90
C GLU A 14 -0.10 7.71 13.68
N LEU A 15 0.61 6.78 13.02
CA LEU A 15 1.37 7.08 11.82
C LEU A 15 0.46 7.55 10.68
N THR A 16 -0.63 6.82 10.42
CA THR A 16 -1.52 7.16 9.30
C THR A 16 -2.24 8.48 9.55
N LYS A 17 -2.68 8.76 10.78
CA LYS A 17 -3.25 10.07 11.16
C LYS A 17 -2.25 11.21 11.01
N LEU A 18 -1.00 11.02 11.44
CA LEU A 18 0.05 12.03 11.27
C LEU A 18 0.25 12.35 9.79
N ILE A 19 0.37 11.33 8.94
CA ILE A 19 0.54 11.54 7.48
C ILE A 19 -0.72 12.22 6.91
N GLY A 20 -1.91 11.77 7.31
CA GLY A 20 -3.19 12.34 6.89
C GLY A 20 -3.34 13.82 7.24
N SER A 21 -2.76 14.28 8.35
CA SER A 21 -2.80 15.70 8.76
C SER A 21 -2.16 16.67 7.76
N TYR A 22 -1.26 16.17 6.90
CA TYR A 22 -0.60 16.97 5.87
C TYR A 22 -1.40 17.06 4.56
N LEU A 23 -2.46 16.27 4.41
CA LEU A 23 -3.33 16.28 3.24
C LEU A 23 -4.18 17.57 3.24
N LYS A 24 -4.15 18.30 2.12
CA LYS A 24 -4.93 19.53 1.89
C LYS A 24 -5.68 19.39 0.57
N PRO A 25 -6.96 18.95 0.57
CA PRO A 25 -7.71 18.72 -0.65
C PRO A 25 -7.66 19.94 -1.58
N GLY A 26 -7.43 19.72 -2.88
CA GLY A 26 -7.30 20.79 -3.87
C GLY A 26 -5.98 21.56 -3.86
N LYS A 27 -5.09 21.31 -2.89
CA LYS A 27 -3.78 21.99 -2.79
C LYS A 27 -2.58 21.04 -2.64
N ARG A 28 -2.74 19.97 -1.87
CA ARG A 28 -1.70 18.98 -1.59
C ARG A 28 -2.34 17.62 -1.32
N ASN A 29 -2.14 16.70 -2.24
CA ASN A 29 -2.51 15.30 -2.07
C ASN A 29 -1.31 14.49 -1.61
N ILE A 30 -1.59 13.42 -0.88
CA ILE A 30 -0.61 12.45 -0.44
C ILE A 30 -1.13 11.09 -0.88
N CYS A 31 -0.26 10.29 -1.47
CA CYS A 31 -0.51 8.90 -1.81
C CYS A 31 0.63 8.03 -1.31
N VAL A 32 0.33 6.75 -1.12
CA VAL A 32 1.32 5.72 -0.79
C VAL A 32 1.39 4.76 -1.97
N VAL A 33 2.58 4.51 -2.48
CA VAL A 33 2.81 3.48 -3.49
C VAL A 33 3.44 2.27 -2.79
N THR A 34 2.79 1.10 -2.87
CA THR A 34 3.29 -0.18 -2.36
C THR A 34 3.85 -1.06 -3.47
N HIS A 35 4.48 -2.19 -3.11
CA HIS A 35 5.11 -3.13 -4.05
C HIS A 35 4.63 -4.55 -3.75
N ILE A 36 3.40 -4.82 -4.15
CA ILE A 36 2.81 -6.16 -4.25
C ILE A 36 3.21 -6.72 -5.60
N GLU A 37 3.92 -7.84 -5.58
CA GLU A 37 4.50 -8.54 -6.73
C GLU A 37 3.80 -9.89 -7.00
N GLY A 38 2.83 -10.28 -6.15
CA GLY A 38 2.04 -11.49 -6.36
C GLY A 38 0.90 -11.65 -5.35
N ALA A 39 -0.05 -12.54 -5.67
CA ALA A 39 -1.27 -12.73 -4.87
C ALA A 39 -1.00 -13.18 -3.43
N SER A 40 0.07 -13.93 -3.18
CA SER A 40 0.44 -14.40 -1.83
C SER A 40 0.81 -13.28 -0.86
N GLU A 41 1.15 -12.09 -1.37
CA GLU A 41 1.47 -10.93 -0.55
C GLU A 41 0.21 -10.16 -0.11
N VAL A 42 -0.96 -10.49 -0.66
CA VAL A 42 -2.25 -9.88 -0.29
C VAL A 42 -2.83 -10.63 0.91
N THR A 43 -2.41 -10.23 2.12
CA THR A 43 -2.86 -10.84 3.38
C THR A 43 -3.88 -9.96 4.12
N PRO A 44 -4.59 -10.50 5.14
CA PRO A 44 -5.46 -9.71 6.00
C PRO A 44 -4.73 -8.54 6.70
N GLU A 45 -3.48 -8.73 7.10
CA GLU A 45 -2.66 -7.71 7.75
C GLU A 45 -2.27 -6.58 6.77
N LEU A 46 -1.93 -6.94 5.52
CA LEU A 46 -1.74 -5.94 4.47
C LEU A 46 -3.03 -5.16 4.23
N ASN A 47 -4.17 -5.85 4.15
CA ASN A 47 -5.47 -5.20 3.98
C ASN A 47 -5.74 -4.21 5.12
N GLU A 48 -5.50 -4.59 6.37
CA GLU A 48 -5.67 -3.69 7.51
C GLU A 48 -4.75 -2.46 7.41
N ALA A 49 -3.47 -2.66 7.07
CA ALA A 49 -2.50 -1.59 6.88
C ALA A 49 -2.93 -0.62 5.77
N VAL A 50 -3.38 -1.14 4.62
CA VAL A 50 -3.92 -0.35 3.51
C VAL A 50 -5.17 0.43 3.95
N MET A 51 -6.08 -0.22 4.67
CA MET A 51 -7.32 0.40 5.14
C MET A 51 -7.06 1.53 6.14
N LYS A 52 -6.04 1.44 6.99
CA LYS A 52 -5.62 2.55 7.87
C LYS A 52 -5.26 3.81 7.07
N PHE A 53 -4.53 3.68 5.96
CA PHE A 53 -4.26 4.81 5.06
C PHE A 53 -5.53 5.31 4.36
N ARG A 54 -6.34 4.41 3.80
CA ARG A 54 -7.55 4.80 3.05
C ARG A 54 -8.57 5.54 3.91
N ARG A 55 -8.70 5.18 5.20
CA ARG A 55 -9.55 5.89 6.17
C ARG A 55 -9.13 7.34 6.41
N GLN A 56 -7.86 7.69 6.15
CA GLN A 56 -7.35 9.06 6.23
C GLN A 56 -7.48 9.83 4.90
N GLY A 57 -8.17 9.25 3.90
CA GLY A 57 -8.29 9.84 2.57
C GLY A 57 -7.04 9.71 1.70
N ILE A 58 -6.07 8.90 2.12
CA ILE A 58 -4.82 8.67 1.39
C ILE A 58 -5.02 7.53 0.38
N TYR A 59 -4.73 7.80 -0.88
CA TYR A 59 -4.76 6.78 -1.93
C TYR A 59 -3.57 5.83 -1.80
N VAL A 60 -3.83 4.53 -1.95
CA VAL A 60 -2.80 3.50 -1.97
C VAL A 60 -2.75 2.89 -3.37
N TYR A 61 -1.62 3.06 -4.04
CA TYR A 61 -1.33 2.49 -5.36
C TYR A 61 -0.36 1.32 -5.23
N ASN A 62 -0.35 0.45 -6.23
CA ASN A 62 0.65 -0.60 -6.35
C ASN A 62 1.60 -0.31 -7.51
N GLN A 63 2.90 -0.44 -7.29
CA GLN A 63 3.93 -0.44 -8.31
C GLN A 63 4.55 -1.83 -8.36
N LEU A 64 4.02 -2.65 -9.26
CA LEU A 64 4.56 -3.96 -9.61
C LEU A 64 5.80 -3.80 -10.50
N VAL A 65 6.82 -4.61 -10.27
CA VAL A 65 8.03 -4.65 -11.08
C VAL A 65 8.07 -5.95 -11.87
N TYR A 66 8.05 -5.84 -13.20
CA TYR A 66 8.13 -7.02 -14.08
C TYR A 66 9.55 -7.59 -14.13
N THR A 67 9.77 -8.61 -13.30
CA THR A 67 10.97 -9.45 -13.22
C THR A 67 10.70 -10.84 -13.80
N LEU A 68 11.76 -11.63 -14.01
CA LEU A 68 11.65 -13.02 -14.48
C LEU A 68 10.86 -13.91 -13.49
N GLU A 69 10.94 -13.61 -12.19
CA GLU A 69 10.21 -14.30 -11.14
C GLU A 69 8.71 -13.97 -11.22
N THR A 70 8.39 -12.70 -11.47
CA THR A 70 7.01 -12.22 -11.60
C THR A 70 6.41 -12.44 -13.00
N SER A 71 7.17 -12.94 -13.98
CA SER A 71 6.71 -13.13 -15.37
C SER A 71 5.95 -14.45 -15.60
N ARG A 72 5.73 -15.24 -14.54
CA ARG A 72 5.00 -16.51 -14.65
C ARG A 72 3.55 -16.27 -15.06
N ARG A 73 3.00 -17.21 -15.83
CA ARG A 73 1.60 -17.14 -16.27
C ARG A 73 0.69 -17.04 -15.03
N PHE A 74 -0.19 -16.05 -15.03
CA PHE A 74 -1.14 -15.74 -13.94
C PHE A 74 -0.52 -15.23 -12.63
N GLN A 75 0.77 -14.88 -12.61
CA GLN A 75 1.41 -14.38 -11.40
C GLN A 75 0.88 -13.01 -10.95
N ASN A 76 0.56 -12.14 -11.93
CA ASN A 76 0.18 -10.74 -11.71
C ASN A 76 -1.27 -10.44 -12.15
N VAL A 77 -2.06 -11.47 -12.49
CA VAL A 77 -3.44 -11.26 -12.93
C VAL A 77 -4.36 -11.08 -11.73
N ALA A 78 -5.31 -10.14 -11.85
CA ALA A 78 -6.42 -9.94 -10.93
C ALA A 78 -7.71 -10.49 -11.56
#